data_AF-A0A084QNT4-F1
#
_entry.id   AF-A0A084QNT4-F1
#
_cell.length_a   1.000
_cell.length_b   1.000
_cell.length_c   1.000
_cell.angle_alpha   90.00
_cell.angle_beta   90.00
_cell.angle_gamma   90.00
#
_symmetry.space_group_name_H-M   'P 1'
#
loop_
_entity.id
_entity.type
_entity.pdbx_description
1 polymer ?
#
loop_
_entity_poly.entity_id
_entity_poly.type
_entity_poly.pdbx_seq_one_letter_code
_entity_poly.pdbx_strand_id
1 'polypeptide(L)'
;MLCFLDAFDRNAAAAHTSSLTLRASNPSLADWEPSQGDYTTISSKLLDGWLRRFADEVIPHMERLTSLSVTPQLLDYCELSRPTLAAILQALPAACVDLELDANGRDRDGTEGTSSETLASADSVHLCEYVRALLPRLHYARVNLRYTCDALVGESTKSGFRPIKMPIMEQLVVNCRRGWTTSGCCPQATTAAPSSWHSVLYGLSHMVDRGGLRPGAELLVLAQVGGSEHDRSNVMTLLRCHTMERATWAYPIATPARPSIDGNDVYHIRTHRGGFVGECSTSLQAIAEHHSWASLKDGSRLPRHRLSSALVDEADTGVETEEAWRARWPRLSCGLWANEKKTGMRLIEATKRTGGLGGEGGYDALRGLVEPTPDGWHRPVEKLGAFLERVEGSE
;
A
#
# COMPACT_ATOMS: atom_id res chain seq x y z
N MET A 1 13.47 -2.63 28.20
CA MET A 1 12.67 -3.12 27.05
C MET A 1 12.59 -4.64 26.91
N LEU A 2 13.52 -5.43 27.50
CA LEU A 2 13.29 -6.85 27.86
C LEU A 2 11.90 -7.06 28.52
N CYS A 3 11.43 -6.06 29.25
CA CYS A 3 10.13 -6.02 29.91
C CYS A 3 8.88 -6.18 29.01
N PHE A 4 8.88 -5.96 27.69
CA PHE A 4 7.61 -6.12 26.93
C PHE A 4 7.24 -7.59 26.72
N LEU A 5 8.20 -8.42 26.29
CA LEU A 5 8.01 -9.87 26.17
C LEU A 5 7.89 -10.55 27.54
N ASP A 6 8.45 -9.94 28.59
CA ASP A 6 8.34 -10.43 29.96
C ASP A 6 7.06 -9.95 30.67
N ALA A 7 6.49 -8.79 30.27
CA ALA A 7 5.22 -8.27 30.80
C ALA A 7 3.99 -8.77 30.05
N PHE A 8 4.14 -9.15 28.77
CA PHE A 8 3.15 -9.94 28.07
C PHE A 8 3.23 -11.36 28.64
N ASP A 9 2.52 -11.62 29.75
CA ASP A 9 2.40 -12.96 30.32
C ASP A 9 1.98 -13.91 29.18
N ARG A 10 2.95 -14.71 28.75
CA ARG A 10 2.91 -15.49 27.51
C ARG A 10 1.72 -16.43 27.46
N ASN A 11 1.16 -16.76 28.62
CA ASN A 11 0.01 -17.64 28.73
C ASN A 11 -1.28 -16.87 29.03
N ALA A 12 -1.28 -15.96 30.00
CA ALA A 12 -2.51 -15.31 30.44
C ALA A 12 -3.04 -14.28 29.43
N ALA A 13 -2.18 -13.39 28.91
CA ALA A 13 -2.60 -12.39 27.94
C ALA A 13 -2.83 -13.00 26.55
N ALA A 14 -1.99 -13.95 26.15
CA ALA A 14 -2.08 -14.63 24.85
C ALA A 14 -3.41 -15.38 24.69
N ALA A 15 -3.85 -16.13 25.70
CA ALA A 15 -5.07 -16.93 25.66
C ALA A 15 -6.36 -16.10 25.46
N HIS A 16 -6.31 -14.81 25.79
CA HIS A 16 -7.45 -13.90 25.67
C HIS A 16 -7.35 -12.92 24.50
N THR A 17 -6.20 -12.86 23.81
CA THR A 17 -5.97 -11.92 22.71
C THR A 17 -6.70 -12.38 21.45
N SER A 18 -7.71 -11.63 21.01
CA SER A 18 -8.46 -11.90 19.77
C SER A 18 -8.00 -11.07 18.57
N SER A 19 -7.29 -9.97 18.81
CA SER A 19 -6.72 -9.10 17.79
C SER A 19 -5.35 -8.61 18.24
N LEU A 20 -4.38 -8.60 17.32
CA LEU A 20 -3.03 -8.11 17.58
C LEU A 20 -2.62 -7.12 16.51
N THR A 21 -2.06 -5.98 16.92
CA THR A 21 -1.47 -4.98 16.02
C THR A 21 -0.03 -4.72 16.44
N LEU A 22 0.90 -5.08 15.57
CA LEU A 22 2.32 -4.82 15.71
C LEU A 22 2.67 -3.57 14.89
N ARG A 23 2.94 -2.45 15.59
CA ARG A 23 3.46 -1.22 14.98
C ARG A 23 4.97 -1.19 15.14
N ALA A 24 5.68 -1.55 14.09
CA ALA A 24 7.13 -1.68 14.12
C ALA A 24 7.81 -0.31 14.01
N SER A 25 8.68 -0.02 14.97
CA SER A 25 9.56 1.15 14.96
C SER A 25 10.98 0.73 15.34
N ASN A 26 11.94 1.55 14.89
CA ASN A 26 13.34 1.37 15.26
C ASN A 26 13.50 1.67 16.76
N PRO A 27 14.00 0.74 17.58
CA PRO A 27 14.26 1.03 18.99
C PRO A 27 15.17 2.25 19.17
N SER A 28 14.74 3.17 20.02
CA SER A 28 15.63 4.23 20.53
C SER A 28 16.72 3.60 21.39
N LEU A 29 17.97 3.85 21.04
CA LEU A 29 19.14 3.43 21.81
C LEU A 29 19.68 4.67 22.53
N ALA A 30 19.19 4.89 23.76
CA ALA A 30 19.47 6.12 24.53
C ALA A 30 20.97 6.39 24.77
N ASP A 31 21.80 5.34 24.73
CA ASP A 31 23.25 5.40 24.98
C ASP A 31 24.06 5.03 23.71
N TRP A 32 23.48 5.22 22.51
CA TRP A 32 24.18 4.89 21.28
C TRP A 32 25.34 5.82 20.98
N GLU A 33 26.56 5.28 20.98
CA GLU A 33 27.74 5.99 20.50
C GLU A 33 27.98 5.69 19.01
N PRO A 34 28.25 6.70 18.16
CA PRO A 34 28.57 6.47 16.74
C PRO A 34 29.76 5.53 16.50
N SER A 35 30.63 5.35 17.50
CA SER A 35 31.76 4.40 17.49
C SER A 35 31.32 2.93 17.49
N GLN A 36 30.09 2.63 17.89
CA GLN A 36 29.56 1.27 18.05
C GLN A 36 29.03 0.68 16.73
N GLY A 37 28.98 1.46 15.65
CA GLY A 37 28.60 1.01 14.29
C GLY A 37 27.51 1.85 13.64
N ASP A 38 26.76 1.23 12.73
CA ASP A 38 25.57 1.85 12.13
C ASP A 38 24.34 1.61 13.02
N TYR A 39 23.83 2.69 13.62
CA TYR A 39 22.62 2.70 14.45
C TYR A 39 21.45 1.97 13.78
N THR A 40 21.23 2.21 12.48
CA THR A 40 20.06 1.69 11.77
C THR A 40 20.13 0.17 11.62
N THR A 41 21.32 -0.35 11.29
CA THR A 41 21.60 -1.78 11.24
C THR A 41 21.36 -2.45 12.60
N ILE A 42 21.87 -1.88 13.69
CA ILE A 42 21.77 -2.50 15.03
C ILE A 42 20.34 -2.43 15.57
N SER A 43 19.69 -1.28 15.42
CA SER A 43 18.28 -1.11 15.74
C SER A 43 17.42 -2.14 15.02
N SER A 44 17.67 -2.36 13.73
CA SER A 44 16.93 -3.36 12.94
C SER A 44 17.20 -4.79 13.40
N LYS A 45 18.45 -5.14 13.69
CA LYS A 45 18.81 -6.48 14.23
C LYS A 45 18.09 -6.76 15.55
N LEU A 46 18.00 -5.77 16.43
CA LEU A 46 17.29 -5.89 17.71
C LEU A 46 15.79 -6.09 17.50
N LEU A 47 15.19 -5.27 16.63
CA LEU A 47 13.78 -5.40 16.26
C LEU A 47 13.47 -6.79 15.69
N ASP A 48 14.30 -7.25 14.74
CA ASP A 48 14.16 -8.58 14.13
C ASP A 48 14.28 -9.69 15.18
N GLY A 49 15.25 -9.60 16.09
CA GLY A 49 15.42 -10.55 17.18
C GLY A 49 14.19 -10.61 18.09
N TRP A 50 13.59 -9.46 18.44
CA TRP A 50 12.40 -9.43 19.27
C TRP A 50 11.17 -9.96 18.54
N LEU A 51 10.94 -9.55 17.30
CA LEU A 51 9.83 -10.03 16.49
C LEU A 51 9.94 -11.53 16.23
N ARG A 52 11.16 -12.05 16.04
CA ARG A 52 11.39 -13.48 15.88
C ARG A 52 11.04 -14.26 17.14
N ARG A 53 11.51 -13.80 18.29
CA ARG A 53 11.13 -14.41 19.58
C ARG A 53 9.63 -14.31 19.84
N PHE A 54 9.01 -13.21 19.46
CA PHE A 54 7.56 -13.06 19.59
C PHE A 54 6.80 -14.06 18.71
N ALA A 55 7.25 -14.26 17.47
CA ALA A 55 6.71 -15.26 16.56
C ALA A 55 6.90 -16.69 17.10
N ASP A 56 8.07 -17.01 17.63
CA ASP A 56 8.41 -18.37 18.06
C ASP A 56 7.83 -18.71 19.46
N GLU A 57 7.77 -17.73 20.38
CA GLU A 57 7.48 -17.95 21.80
C GLU A 57 6.11 -17.41 22.28
N VAL A 58 5.40 -16.60 21.48
CA VAL A 58 4.15 -15.93 21.94
C VAL A 58 2.97 -16.21 21.01
N ILE A 59 3.09 -15.93 19.71
CA ILE A 59 1.97 -16.11 18.76
C ILE A 59 1.35 -17.52 18.80
N PRO A 60 2.11 -18.63 18.93
CA PRO A 60 1.53 -19.98 18.97
C PRO A 60 0.59 -20.21 20.16
N HIS A 61 0.71 -19.43 21.23
CA HIS A 61 -0.16 -19.52 22.42
C HIS A 61 -1.42 -18.64 22.33
N MET A 62 -1.59 -17.86 21.25
CA MET A 62 -2.75 -17.00 21.04
C MET A 62 -3.89 -17.73 20.33
N GLU A 63 -4.41 -18.82 20.91
CA GLU A 63 -5.41 -19.70 20.25
C GLU A 63 -6.67 -18.97 19.76
N ARG A 64 -6.99 -17.81 20.35
CA ARG A 64 -8.17 -16.99 20.01
C ARG A 64 -7.85 -15.84 19.05
N LEU A 65 -6.62 -15.70 18.58
CA LEU A 65 -6.22 -14.63 17.68
C LEU A 65 -6.96 -14.77 16.35
N THR A 66 -7.86 -13.83 16.08
CA THR A 66 -8.67 -13.79 14.85
C THR A 66 -8.13 -12.82 13.81
N SER A 67 -7.39 -11.80 14.24
CA SER A 67 -6.85 -10.76 13.36
C SER A 67 -5.43 -10.40 13.76
N LEU A 68 -4.53 -10.34 12.77
CA LEU A 68 -3.19 -9.79 12.90
C LEU A 68 -3.02 -8.60 11.96
N SER A 69 -2.47 -7.50 12.47
CA SER A 69 -1.95 -6.39 11.68
C SER A 69 -0.48 -6.17 12.01
N VAL A 70 0.37 -6.13 11.00
CA VAL A 70 1.78 -5.74 11.10
C VAL A 70 1.99 -4.54 10.19
N THR A 71 2.38 -3.41 10.77
CA THR A 71 2.54 -2.13 10.07
C THR A 71 3.78 -1.41 10.59
N PRO A 72 4.52 -0.63 9.78
CA PRO A 72 5.52 0.27 10.31
C PRO A 72 4.84 1.46 11.02
N GLN A 73 5.51 2.02 12.02
CA GLN A 73 5.13 3.31 12.58
C GLN A 73 5.27 4.40 11.50
N LEU A 74 4.22 5.22 11.34
CA LEU A 74 3.96 6.10 10.17
C LEU A 74 5.07 7.12 9.82
N LEU A 75 6.05 7.33 10.71
CA LEU A 75 7.14 8.29 10.53
C LEU A 75 8.53 7.66 10.64
N ASP A 76 8.62 6.37 10.98
CA ASP A 76 9.90 5.72 11.15
C ASP A 76 10.35 5.05 9.85
N TYR A 77 11.63 5.24 9.53
CA TYR A 77 12.33 4.44 8.53
C TYR A 77 12.65 3.04 9.09
N CYS A 78 11.60 2.32 9.47
CA CYS A 78 11.68 0.95 9.96
C CYS A 78 11.68 -0.02 8.77
N GLU A 79 12.67 -0.93 8.74
CA GLU A 79 12.76 -2.02 7.77
C GLU A 79 12.45 -3.34 8.47
N LEU A 80 11.65 -4.20 7.82
CA LEU A 80 11.23 -5.47 8.39
C LEU A 80 11.94 -6.63 7.70
N SER A 81 12.54 -7.55 8.45
CA SER A 81 13.16 -8.73 7.85
C SER A 81 12.11 -9.70 7.27
N ARG A 82 12.32 -10.13 6.03
CA ARG A 82 11.48 -11.14 5.37
C ARG A 82 11.49 -12.48 6.10
N PRO A 83 12.64 -13.04 6.53
CA PRO A 83 12.65 -14.20 7.42
C PRO A 83 11.81 -14.04 8.70
N THR A 84 11.80 -12.84 9.29
CA THR A 84 11.02 -12.55 10.50
C THR A 84 9.52 -12.49 10.17
N LEU A 85 9.13 -11.79 9.10
CA LEU A 85 7.74 -11.76 8.63
C LEU A 85 7.24 -13.17 8.27
N ALA A 86 8.04 -13.99 7.60
CA ALA A 86 7.70 -15.38 7.31
C ALA A 86 7.45 -16.19 8.58
N ALA A 87 8.29 -16.03 9.60
CA ALA A 87 8.09 -16.71 10.89
C ALA A 87 6.79 -16.29 11.58
N ILE A 88 6.48 -14.99 11.58
CA ILE A 88 5.21 -14.47 12.10
C ILE A 88 4.04 -15.15 11.36
N LEU A 89 4.07 -15.18 10.03
CA LEU A 89 3.01 -15.80 9.22
C LEU A 89 2.87 -17.30 9.48
N GLN A 90 3.98 -18.02 9.68
CA GLN A 90 3.98 -19.44 10.01
C GLN A 90 3.43 -19.73 11.41
N ALA A 91 3.67 -18.82 12.37
CA ALA A 91 3.22 -18.96 13.75
C ALA A 91 1.71 -18.70 13.91
N LEU A 92 1.05 -18.10 12.92
CA LEU A 92 -0.35 -17.69 13.02
C LEU A 92 -1.31 -18.88 13.27
N PRO A 93 -2.07 -18.87 14.37
CA PRO A 93 -3.01 -19.95 14.70
C PRO A 93 -4.13 -20.06 13.66
N ALA A 94 -4.76 -21.23 13.59
CA ALA A 94 -5.86 -21.51 12.66
C ALA A 94 -7.05 -20.54 12.79
N ALA A 95 -7.27 -19.99 13.98
CA ALA A 95 -8.30 -19.00 14.27
C ALA A 95 -8.05 -17.65 13.58
N CYS A 96 -6.82 -17.36 13.15
CA CYS A 96 -6.47 -16.08 12.53
C CYS A 96 -6.96 -16.05 11.09
N VAL A 97 -8.03 -15.28 10.88
CA VAL A 97 -8.79 -15.18 9.63
C VAL A 97 -8.71 -13.80 8.98
N ASP A 98 -8.13 -12.82 9.66
CA ASP A 98 -7.87 -11.48 9.10
C ASP A 98 -6.37 -11.15 9.19
N LEU A 99 -5.80 -10.62 8.11
CA LEU A 99 -4.38 -10.30 8.02
C LEU A 99 -4.13 -8.95 7.33
N GLU A 100 -3.47 -8.03 8.03
CA GLU A 100 -2.80 -6.88 7.42
C GLU A 100 -1.29 -7.09 7.55
N LEU A 101 -0.62 -7.18 6.41
CA LEU A 101 0.83 -7.25 6.30
C LEU A 101 1.31 -6.05 5.48
N ASP A 102 1.63 -4.98 6.18
CA ASP A 102 2.13 -3.74 5.60
C ASP A 102 3.58 -3.54 6.01
N ALA A 103 4.50 -3.65 5.05
CA ALA A 103 5.90 -3.26 5.22
C ALA A 103 6.20 -1.93 4.50
N ASN A 104 5.21 -1.30 3.86
CA ASN A 104 5.34 -0.11 3.04
C ASN A 104 6.50 -0.18 2.02
N GLY A 105 6.73 -1.38 1.47
CA GLY A 105 7.82 -1.66 0.55
C GLY A 105 9.23 -1.70 1.17
N ARG A 106 9.34 -1.80 2.50
CA ARG A 106 10.59 -1.78 3.28
C ARG A 106 10.94 -3.13 3.91
N ASP A 107 10.43 -4.23 3.37
CA ASP A 107 10.90 -5.57 3.72
C ASP A 107 12.20 -5.93 2.98
N ARG A 108 13.11 -6.64 3.67
CA ARG A 108 14.44 -7.01 3.16
C ARG A 108 14.91 -8.41 3.58
N ASP A 109 15.81 -8.98 2.78
CA ASP A 109 16.47 -10.26 3.05
C ASP A 109 17.74 -10.04 3.87
N GLY A 110 17.57 -9.75 5.17
CA GLY A 110 18.67 -9.61 6.13
C GLY A 110 19.07 -8.17 6.49
N THR A 111 19.91 -8.05 7.52
CA THR A 111 20.27 -6.77 8.17
C THR A 111 21.68 -6.28 7.83
N GLU A 112 22.45 -7.01 7.03
CA GLU A 112 23.87 -6.71 6.83
C GLU A 112 24.08 -5.77 5.64
N GLY A 113 24.18 -4.46 5.93
CA GLY A 113 25.06 -3.47 5.28
C GLY A 113 25.09 -3.33 3.76
N THR A 114 24.37 -4.15 2.99
CA THR A 114 24.28 -4.04 1.55
C THR A 114 23.30 -2.92 1.27
N SER A 115 23.74 -2.01 0.42
CA SER A 115 22.93 -0.88 -0.04
C SER A 115 21.51 -1.33 -0.35
N SER A 116 20.55 -0.42 -0.08
CA SER A 116 19.09 -0.53 -0.28
C SER A 116 18.64 -1.16 -1.62
N GLU A 117 19.55 -1.34 -2.57
CA GLU A 117 19.35 -1.89 -3.90
C GLU A 117 19.78 -3.35 -4.09
N THR A 118 20.25 -4.07 -3.06
CA THR A 118 20.46 -5.51 -3.22
C THR A 118 19.13 -6.17 -3.56
N LEU A 119 18.98 -6.49 -4.85
CA LEU A 119 17.82 -7.17 -5.40
C LEU A 119 17.66 -8.48 -4.66
N ALA A 120 16.42 -8.82 -4.30
CA ALA A 120 16.13 -10.11 -3.71
C ALA A 120 16.73 -11.20 -4.61
N SER A 121 17.61 -12.02 -4.06
CA SER A 121 18.22 -13.12 -4.82
C SER A 121 17.18 -14.24 -5.00
N ALA A 122 17.47 -15.20 -5.88
CA ALA A 122 16.63 -16.40 -5.99
C ALA A 122 16.53 -17.18 -4.65
N ASP A 123 17.50 -16.99 -3.76
CA ASP A 123 17.58 -17.63 -2.43
C ASP A 123 16.87 -16.83 -1.32
N SER A 124 16.27 -15.68 -1.67
CA SER A 124 15.50 -14.86 -0.73
C SER A 124 14.24 -15.56 -0.21
N VAL A 125 13.76 -15.11 0.95
CA VAL A 125 12.49 -15.61 1.50
C VAL A 125 11.34 -15.08 0.64
N HIS A 126 10.64 -15.99 -0.03
CA HIS A 126 9.54 -15.65 -0.91
C HIS A 126 8.24 -15.44 -0.11
N LEU A 127 8.06 -14.25 0.48
CA LEU A 127 6.88 -13.93 1.34
C LEU A 127 5.52 -14.23 0.68
N CYS A 128 5.42 -14.13 -0.65
CA CYS A 128 4.20 -14.45 -1.38
C CYS A 128 3.71 -15.87 -1.10
N GLU A 129 4.60 -16.86 -0.96
CA GLU A 129 4.23 -18.26 -0.67
C GLU A 129 3.68 -18.44 0.74
N TYR A 130 4.27 -17.75 1.71
CA TYR A 130 3.82 -17.77 3.10
C TYR A 130 2.43 -17.14 3.23
N VAL A 131 2.20 -16.01 2.56
CA VAL A 131 0.86 -15.40 2.51
C VAL A 131 -0.10 -16.32 1.77
N ARG A 132 0.28 -16.89 0.61
CA ARG A 132 -0.54 -17.83 -0.17
C ARG A 132 -1.05 -19.00 0.66
N ALA A 133 -0.22 -19.55 1.55
CA ALA A 133 -0.60 -20.66 2.42
C ALA A 133 -1.75 -20.29 3.39
N LEU A 134 -1.86 -19.02 3.77
CA LEU A 134 -2.90 -18.52 4.68
C LEU A 134 -4.18 -18.13 3.95
N LEU A 135 -4.08 -17.58 2.74
CA LEU A 135 -5.21 -17.02 1.99
C LEU A 135 -6.48 -17.91 1.94
N PRO A 136 -6.43 -19.25 1.81
CA PRO A 136 -7.64 -20.08 1.77
C PRO A 136 -8.54 -19.98 3.02
N ARG A 137 -7.98 -19.62 4.17
CA ARG A 137 -8.71 -19.48 5.45
C ARG A 137 -9.02 -18.02 5.83
N LEU A 138 -8.55 -17.04 5.05
CA LEU A 138 -8.74 -15.63 5.40
C LEU A 138 -10.07 -15.11 4.83
N HIS A 139 -10.77 -14.30 5.64
CA HIS A 139 -11.88 -13.48 5.17
C HIS A 139 -11.35 -12.17 4.59
N TYR A 140 -10.36 -11.55 5.24
CA TYR A 140 -9.81 -10.26 4.86
C TYR A 140 -8.29 -10.27 4.87
N ALA A 141 -7.69 -9.83 3.77
CA ALA A 141 -6.25 -9.74 3.64
C ALA A 141 -5.82 -8.42 2.99
N ARG A 142 -4.85 -7.73 3.58
CA ARG A 142 -4.18 -6.58 3.00
C ARG A 142 -2.67 -6.83 2.98
N VAL A 143 -2.06 -6.74 1.80
CA VAL A 143 -0.65 -7.03 1.58
C VAL A 143 0.02 -5.84 0.91
N ASN A 144 1.02 -5.25 1.57
CA ASN A 144 1.83 -4.15 1.06
C ASN A 144 3.32 -4.46 1.32
N LEU A 145 3.89 -5.25 0.42
CA LEU A 145 5.29 -5.69 0.45
C LEU A 145 6.08 -5.04 -0.68
N ARG A 146 7.41 -5.05 -0.56
CA ARG A 146 8.36 -4.49 -1.52
C ARG A 146 8.21 -5.13 -2.88
N TYR A 147 8.08 -6.45 -2.92
CA TYR A 147 7.78 -7.20 -4.13
C TYR A 147 6.61 -8.14 -3.87
N THR A 148 5.67 -8.19 -4.82
CA THR A 148 4.56 -9.15 -4.85
C THR A 148 4.45 -9.75 -6.25
N CYS A 149 3.96 -10.98 -6.37
CA CYS A 149 3.84 -11.66 -7.67
C CYS A 149 2.66 -12.64 -7.70
N ASP A 150 2.48 -13.31 -8.83
CA ASP A 150 1.42 -14.30 -9.04
C ASP A 150 1.52 -15.52 -8.09
N ALA A 151 2.70 -15.81 -7.54
CA ALA A 151 2.89 -16.84 -6.52
C ALA A 151 2.16 -16.54 -5.20
N LEU A 152 1.64 -15.31 -5.03
CA LEU A 152 0.73 -14.97 -3.93
C LEU A 152 -0.57 -15.77 -4.00
N VAL A 153 -1.02 -16.12 -5.22
CA VAL A 153 -2.37 -16.63 -5.45
C VAL A 153 -2.40 -17.93 -6.27
N GLY A 154 -1.25 -18.51 -6.54
CA GLY A 154 -1.15 -19.78 -7.25
C GLY A 154 0.28 -20.24 -7.45
N GLU A 155 0.45 -21.21 -8.33
CA GLU A 155 1.75 -21.76 -8.72
C GLU A 155 1.79 -21.91 -10.24
N SER A 156 2.93 -21.59 -10.87
CA SER A 156 3.17 -22.03 -12.23
C SER A 156 3.52 -23.52 -12.26
N THR A 157 2.82 -24.25 -13.12
CA THR A 157 3.06 -25.66 -13.39
C THR A 157 3.42 -25.85 -14.86
N LYS A 158 3.87 -27.05 -15.24
CA LYS A 158 4.13 -27.38 -16.66
C LYS A 158 2.92 -27.18 -17.57
N SER A 159 1.69 -27.31 -17.02
CA SER A 159 0.43 -27.12 -17.75
C SER A 159 -0.14 -25.69 -17.62
N GLY A 160 0.67 -24.75 -17.13
CA GLY A 160 0.29 -23.35 -16.94
C GLY A 160 0.05 -22.99 -15.47
N PHE A 161 -0.55 -21.82 -15.24
CA PHE A 161 -0.80 -21.32 -13.90
C PHE A 161 -1.95 -22.07 -13.21
N ARG A 162 -1.75 -22.42 -11.94
CA ARG A 162 -2.75 -23.08 -11.08
C ARG A 162 -3.05 -22.17 -9.89
N PRO A 163 -4.17 -21.42 -9.90
CA PRO A 163 -4.57 -20.62 -8.76
C PRO A 163 -4.99 -21.52 -7.58
N ILE A 164 -4.77 -21.02 -6.36
CA ILE A 164 -5.37 -21.61 -5.16
C ILE A 164 -6.88 -21.33 -5.11
N LYS A 165 -7.57 -21.93 -4.13
CA LYS A 165 -8.98 -21.59 -3.82
C LYS A 165 -9.02 -20.71 -2.59
N MET A 166 -9.86 -19.68 -2.61
CA MET A 166 -10.14 -18.80 -1.47
C MET A 166 -11.66 -18.74 -1.26
N PRO A 167 -12.27 -19.83 -0.77
CA PRO A 167 -13.72 -20.01 -0.80
C PRO A 167 -14.48 -19.10 0.17
N ILE A 168 -13.81 -18.55 1.18
CA ILE A 168 -14.40 -17.68 2.19
C ILE A 168 -13.91 -16.23 2.13
N MET A 169 -12.94 -15.94 1.24
CA MET A 169 -12.36 -14.62 1.06
C MET A 169 -13.43 -13.60 0.70
N GLU A 170 -13.50 -12.53 1.46
CA GLU A 170 -14.40 -11.40 1.25
C GLU A 170 -13.66 -10.25 0.59
N GLN A 171 -12.42 -9.97 1.02
CA GLN A 171 -11.60 -8.94 0.41
C GLN A 171 -10.10 -9.26 0.48
N LEU A 172 -9.43 -9.16 -0.67
CA LEU A 172 -7.97 -9.15 -0.78
C LEU A 172 -7.52 -7.83 -1.41
N VAL A 173 -6.71 -7.07 -0.68
CA VAL A 173 -6.04 -5.87 -1.16
C VAL A 173 -4.55 -6.15 -1.33
N VAL A 174 -4.03 -5.94 -2.53
CA VAL A 174 -2.60 -6.05 -2.82
C VAL A 174 -2.08 -4.70 -3.28
N ASN A 175 -1.22 -4.08 -2.48
CA ASN A 175 -0.58 -2.82 -2.81
C ASN A 175 0.78 -3.09 -3.46
N CYS A 176 0.88 -2.78 -4.75
CA CYS A 176 2.11 -2.91 -5.55
C CYS A 176 2.85 -1.57 -5.69
N ARG A 177 2.57 -0.57 -4.84
CA ARG A 177 3.26 0.72 -4.87
C ARG A 177 4.64 0.63 -4.20
N ARG A 178 5.60 1.41 -4.70
CA ARG A 178 6.90 1.64 -4.08
C ARG A 178 7.21 3.13 -4.13
N GLY A 179 6.96 3.83 -3.02
CA GLY A 179 7.04 5.28 -2.99
C GLY A 179 6.09 5.89 -4.03
N TRP A 180 6.65 6.64 -4.99
CA TRP A 180 5.87 7.28 -6.06
C TRP A 180 5.73 6.45 -7.35
N THR A 181 6.20 5.20 -7.35
CA THR A 181 6.18 4.33 -8.52
C THR A 181 5.52 2.98 -8.21
N THR A 182 5.53 2.08 -9.19
CA THR A 182 5.10 0.68 -9.04
C THR A 182 6.31 -0.20 -8.76
N SER A 183 6.16 -1.15 -7.84
CA SER A 183 7.18 -2.13 -7.53
C SER A 183 7.56 -2.96 -8.75
N GLY A 184 8.87 -3.21 -8.90
CA GLY A 184 9.38 -4.21 -9.84
C GLY A 184 8.78 -5.59 -9.57
N CYS A 185 8.89 -6.51 -10.53
CA CYS A 185 8.42 -7.88 -10.32
C CYS A 185 9.24 -8.58 -9.23
N CYS A 186 8.62 -9.49 -8.49
CA CYS A 186 9.37 -10.37 -7.59
C CYS A 186 10.41 -11.16 -8.40
N PRO A 187 11.68 -11.25 -7.97
CA PRO A 187 12.69 -12.05 -8.67
C PRO A 187 12.36 -13.54 -8.74
N GLN A 188 11.53 -14.03 -7.82
CA GLN A 188 11.00 -15.39 -7.78
C GLN A 188 9.61 -15.50 -8.42
N ALA A 189 9.17 -14.48 -9.16
CA ALA A 189 7.90 -14.52 -9.87
C ALA A 189 7.90 -15.67 -10.88
N THR A 190 6.76 -16.33 -10.94
CA THR A 190 6.55 -17.47 -11.83
C THR A 190 6.15 -17.05 -13.24
N THR A 191 6.02 -15.75 -13.49
CA THR A 191 5.75 -15.13 -14.79
C THR A 191 6.81 -14.08 -15.14
N ALA A 192 7.11 -13.94 -16.43
CA ALA A 192 7.99 -12.89 -16.96
C ALA A 192 7.30 -11.51 -17.02
N ALA A 193 6.54 -11.17 -15.98
CA ALA A 193 5.80 -9.92 -15.91
C ALA A 193 6.75 -8.74 -15.64
N PRO A 194 6.52 -7.56 -16.22
CA PRO A 194 7.43 -6.42 -16.09
C PRO A 194 7.37 -5.72 -14.71
N SER A 195 6.39 -6.04 -13.86
CA SER A 195 6.21 -5.41 -12.54
C SER A 195 5.37 -6.29 -11.62
N SER A 196 5.38 -5.99 -10.31
CA SER A 196 4.46 -6.62 -9.34
C SER A 196 2.99 -6.48 -9.77
N TRP A 197 2.58 -5.30 -10.27
CA TRP A 197 1.22 -5.03 -10.76
C TRP A 197 0.75 -6.06 -11.81
N HIS A 198 1.48 -6.18 -12.91
CA HIS A 198 1.16 -7.12 -13.98
C HIS A 198 1.19 -8.59 -13.51
N SER A 199 2.16 -8.96 -12.67
CA SER A 199 2.27 -10.32 -12.13
C SER A 199 1.07 -10.67 -11.25
N VAL A 200 0.73 -9.82 -10.27
CA VAL A 200 -0.41 -10.03 -9.38
C VAL A 200 -1.74 -10.06 -10.16
N LEU A 201 -1.94 -9.14 -11.11
CA LEU A 201 -3.16 -9.13 -11.93
C LEU A 201 -3.32 -10.39 -12.78
N TYR A 202 -2.21 -10.93 -13.32
CA TYR A 202 -2.22 -12.21 -14.03
C TYR A 202 -2.67 -13.37 -13.13
N GLY A 203 -2.10 -13.48 -11.93
CA GLY A 203 -2.47 -14.54 -10.99
C GLY A 203 -3.94 -14.44 -10.55
N LEU A 204 -4.38 -13.23 -10.24
CA LEU A 204 -5.76 -12.96 -9.82
C LEU A 204 -6.76 -13.21 -10.97
N SER A 205 -6.46 -12.81 -12.20
CA SER A 205 -7.37 -13.07 -13.33
C SER A 205 -7.62 -14.56 -13.55
N HIS A 206 -6.57 -15.39 -13.44
CA HIS A 206 -6.73 -16.85 -13.51
C HIS A 206 -7.60 -17.41 -12.38
N MET A 207 -7.53 -16.81 -11.19
CA MET A 207 -8.36 -17.22 -10.06
C MET A 207 -9.84 -16.86 -10.29
N VAL A 208 -10.11 -15.67 -10.83
CA VAL A 208 -11.46 -15.25 -11.23
C VAL A 208 -12.03 -16.22 -12.27
N ASP A 209 -11.24 -16.54 -13.30
CA ASP A 209 -11.70 -17.36 -14.42
C ASP A 209 -11.98 -18.83 -14.05
N ARG A 210 -11.29 -19.35 -13.03
CA ARG A 210 -11.46 -20.74 -12.56
C ARG A 210 -12.50 -20.92 -11.46
N GLY A 211 -13.14 -19.85 -10.98
CA GLY A 211 -14.21 -19.95 -9.98
C GLY A 211 -13.75 -20.42 -8.61
N GLY A 212 -12.55 -19.99 -8.17
CA GLY A 212 -11.97 -20.36 -6.87
C GLY A 212 -12.36 -19.46 -5.69
N LEU A 213 -13.28 -18.51 -5.89
CA LEU A 213 -13.57 -17.40 -4.97
C LEU A 213 -14.99 -17.48 -4.43
N ARG A 214 -15.20 -16.87 -3.25
CA ARG A 214 -16.54 -16.57 -2.75
C ARG A 214 -17.29 -15.64 -3.72
N PRO A 215 -18.59 -15.86 -3.97
CA PRO A 215 -19.42 -14.88 -4.66
C PRO A 215 -19.41 -13.51 -3.95
N GLY A 216 -19.14 -12.45 -4.71
CA GLY A 216 -19.05 -11.09 -4.18
C GLY A 216 -17.72 -10.73 -3.51
N ALA A 217 -16.70 -11.59 -3.58
CA ALA A 217 -15.36 -11.24 -3.09
C ALA A 217 -14.81 -10.00 -3.82
N GLU A 218 -14.14 -9.12 -3.08
CA GLU A 218 -13.46 -7.95 -3.61
C GLU A 218 -11.96 -8.24 -3.76
N LEU A 219 -11.45 -8.16 -4.99
CA LEU A 219 -10.02 -8.30 -5.28
C LEU A 219 -9.49 -6.98 -5.79
N LEU A 220 -8.75 -6.27 -4.94
CA LEU A 220 -8.24 -4.94 -5.21
C LEU A 220 -6.73 -4.98 -5.36
N VAL A 221 -6.22 -4.38 -6.44
CA VAL A 221 -4.78 -4.17 -6.64
C VAL A 221 -4.51 -2.69 -6.80
N LEU A 222 -3.52 -2.18 -6.08
CA LEU A 222 -3.08 -0.80 -6.18
C LEU A 222 -1.72 -0.69 -6.85
N ALA A 223 -1.55 0.35 -7.66
CA ALA A 223 -0.27 0.75 -8.23
C ALA A 223 -0.19 2.27 -8.33
N GLN A 224 0.99 2.78 -8.69
CA GLN A 224 1.20 4.19 -8.92
C GLN A 224 2.17 4.43 -10.07
N VAL A 225 1.84 5.40 -10.92
CA VAL A 225 2.54 5.73 -12.16
C VAL A 225 2.46 7.23 -12.45
N GLY A 226 3.23 7.69 -13.43
CA GLY A 226 3.21 9.09 -13.89
C GLY A 226 4.07 10.01 -13.01
N GLY A 227 3.88 11.33 -13.17
CA GLY A 227 4.67 12.33 -12.45
C GLY A 227 6.07 12.54 -13.03
N SER A 228 6.16 12.78 -14.34
CA SER A 228 7.46 13.05 -14.98
C SER A 228 7.86 14.51 -14.79
N GLU A 229 9.10 14.76 -14.34
CA GLU A 229 9.66 16.12 -14.34
C GLU A 229 9.83 16.68 -15.76
N HIS A 230 9.98 15.80 -16.76
CA HIS A 230 10.21 16.13 -18.17
C HIS A 230 8.89 16.36 -18.94
N ASP A 231 7.82 15.67 -18.54
CA ASP A 231 6.49 15.84 -19.11
C ASP A 231 5.51 16.18 -18.00
N ARG A 232 5.33 17.49 -17.82
CA ARG A 232 4.47 18.04 -16.77
C ARG A 232 2.98 17.92 -17.06
N SER A 233 2.60 17.45 -18.25
CA SER A 233 1.22 17.05 -18.50
C SER A 233 0.92 15.69 -17.88
N ASN A 234 1.93 14.83 -17.69
CA ASN A 234 1.77 13.52 -17.08
C ASN A 234 1.69 13.64 -15.55
N VAL A 235 0.48 13.56 -15.01
CA VAL A 235 0.25 13.70 -13.57
C VAL A 235 0.54 12.40 -12.84
N MET A 236 0.98 12.51 -11.59
CA MET A 236 1.02 11.37 -10.69
C MET A 236 -0.38 10.75 -10.61
N THR A 237 -0.45 9.43 -10.75
CA THR A 237 -1.71 8.72 -10.88
C THR A 237 -1.68 7.46 -10.04
N LEU A 238 -2.64 7.32 -9.13
CA LEU A 238 -2.88 6.09 -8.40
C LEU A 238 -3.85 5.21 -9.18
N LEU A 239 -3.47 3.96 -9.43
CA LEU A 239 -4.31 2.98 -10.10
C LEU A 239 -4.95 2.06 -9.06
N ARG A 240 -6.27 1.90 -9.12
CA ARG A 240 -7.05 0.95 -8.32
C ARG A 240 -7.76 -0.02 -9.25
N CYS A 241 -7.23 -1.22 -9.40
CA CYS A 241 -7.87 -2.30 -10.13
C CYS A 241 -8.83 -3.07 -9.23
N HIS A 242 -10.06 -3.29 -9.70
CA HIS A 242 -10.97 -4.29 -9.17
C HIS A 242 -10.96 -5.49 -10.11
N THR A 243 -10.24 -6.55 -9.76
CA THR A 243 -9.96 -7.65 -10.70
C THR A 243 -11.21 -8.44 -11.09
N MET A 244 -12.17 -8.60 -10.17
CA MET A 244 -13.48 -9.22 -10.48
C MET A 244 -14.25 -8.43 -11.54
N GLU A 245 -14.23 -7.09 -11.47
CA GLU A 245 -14.87 -6.21 -12.47
C GLU A 245 -14.03 -6.06 -13.75
N ARG A 246 -12.77 -6.53 -13.74
CA ARG A 246 -11.79 -6.29 -14.81
C ARG A 246 -11.72 -4.82 -15.20
N ALA A 247 -11.69 -3.97 -14.17
CA ALA A 247 -11.72 -2.53 -14.32
C ALA A 247 -10.73 -1.85 -13.39
N THR A 248 -10.09 -0.81 -13.91
CA THR A 248 -9.14 0.01 -13.16
C THR A 248 -9.57 1.44 -13.16
N TRP A 249 -9.70 2.01 -11.98
CA TRP A 249 -9.80 3.45 -11.82
C TRP A 249 -8.42 4.06 -11.71
N ALA A 250 -8.16 5.08 -12.53
CA ALA A 250 -6.98 5.92 -12.44
C ALA A 250 -7.37 7.23 -11.75
N TYR A 251 -6.71 7.54 -10.64
CA TYR A 251 -6.96 8.72 -9.82
C TYR A 251 -5.80 9.70 -9.94
N PRO A 252 -6.01 10.93 -10.45
CA PRO A 252 -4.94 11.92 -10.50
C PRO A 252 -4.60 12.40 -9.09
N ILE A 253 -3.30 12.60 -8.85
CA ILE A 253 -2.74 13.13 -7.62
C ILE A 253 -2.09 14.48 -7.92
N ALA A 254 -2.38 15.47 -7.08
CA ALA A 254 -1.71 16.76 -7.04
C ALA A 254 -1.11 17.01 -5.65
N THR A 255 -0.17 17.96 -5.57
CA THR A 255 0.49 18.37 -4.32
C THR A 255 0.17 19.83 -4.01
N PRO A 256 -0.90 20.10 -3.22
CA PRO A 256 -1.18 21.44 -2.71
C PRO A 256 -0.02 22.00 -1.91
N ALA A 257 0.10 23.33 -1.91
CA ALA A 257 0.97 24.03 -1.00
C ALA A 257 0.62 23.67 0.45
N ARG A 258 1.64 23.47 1.27
CA ARG A 258 1.52 23.07 2.67
C ARG A 258 1.16 24.24 3.60
N PRO A 259 0.36 24.01 4.65
CA PRO A 259 0.34 24.88 5.82
C PRO A 259 1.72 24.84 6.50
N SER A 260 2.26 25.96 6.96
CA SER A 260 3.64 26.05 7.45
C SER A 260 3.93 25.35 8.79
N ILE A 261 2.94 24.68 9.39
CA ILE A 261 2.94 24.34 10.82
C ILE A 261 3.50 22.93 11.10
N ASP A 262 3.27 21.95 10.23
CA ASP A 262 3.51 20.53 10.57
C ASP A 262 4.55 19.82 9.68
N GLY A 263 5.16 20.51 8.73
CA GLY A 263 6.27 20.00 7.91
C GLY A 263 5.94 18.87 6.93
N ASN A 264 4.79 18.19 7.09
CA ASN A 264 4.34 17.08 6.24
C ASN A 264 3.87 17.56 4.86
N ASP A 265 4.10 16.72 3.85
CA ASP A 265 3.59 16.94 2.49
C ASP A 265 2.07 16.73 2.44
N VAL A 266 1.37 17.61 1.74
CA VAL A 266 -0.07 17.48 1.52
C VAL A 266 -0.33 16.95 0.11
N TYR A 267 -1.22 15.96 0.00
CA TYR A 267 -1.59 15.36 -1.27
C TYR A 267 -3.09 15.46 -1.51
N HIS A 268 -3.46 15.87 -2.71
CA HIS A 268 -4.83 15.88 -3.20
C HIS A 268 -5.03 14.75 -4.20
N ILE A 269 -6.11 14.00 -4.06
CA ILE A 269 -6.50 12.93 -4.98
C ILE A 269 -7.96 13.10 -5.39
N ARG A 270 -8.25 12.96 -6.69
CA ARG A 270 -9.63 12.89 -7.19
C ARG A 270 -10.00 11.46 -7.48
N THR A 271 -11.01 10.98 -6.78
CA THR A 271 -11.58 9.65 -6.99
C THR A 271 -12.92 9.76 -7.70
N HIS A 272 -13.47 8.62 -8.11
CA HIS A 272 -14.84 8.55 -8.63
C HIS A 272 -15.92 8.92 -7.57
N ARG A 273 -15.53 9.10 -6.30
CA ARG A 273 -16.41 9.47 -5.18
C ARG A 273 -16.24 10.94 -4.74
N GLY A 274 -15.33 11.68 -5.35
CA GLY A 274 -15.00 13.06 -4.96
C GLY A 274 -13.51 13.31 -4.77
N GLY A 275 -13.18 14.56 -4.45
CA GLY A 275 -11.83 15.01 -4.13
C GLY A 275 -11.52 14.87 -2.64
N PHE A 276 -10.31 14.42 -2.33
CA PHE A 276 -9.83 14.26 -0.96
C PHE A 276 -8.43 14.83 -0.82
N VAL A 277 -8.12 15.35 0.36
CA VAL A 277 -6.80 15.83 0.73
C VAL A 277 -6.32 15.08 1.96
N GLY A 278 -5.09 14.56 1.88
CA GLY A 278 -4.44 13.83 2.97
C GLY A 278 -3.04 14.37 3.27
N GLU A 279 -2.60 14.18 4.50
CA GLU A 279 -1.34 14.75 5.05
C GLU A 279 -0.11 13.86 4.80
N CYS A 280 -0.26 12.72 4.14
CA CYS A 280 0.84 11.82 3.84
C CYS A 280 0.49 10.86 2.68
N SER A 281 1.51 10.20 2.12
CA SER A 281 1.32 9.27 1.00
C SER A 281 0.51 8.02 1.38
N THR A 282 0.50 7.64 2.66
CA THR A 282 -0.32 6.54 3.21
C THR A 282 -1.79 6.92 3.29
N SER A 283 -2.13 8.20 3.48
CA SER A 283 -3.51 8.70 3.36
C SER A 283 -4.09 8.42 1.97
N LEU A 284 -3.28 8.61 0.91
CA LEU A 284 -3.68 8.29 -0.45
C LEU A 284 -3.96 6.79 -0.65
N GLN A 285 -3.16 5.93 -0.01
CA GLN A 285 -3.41 4.48 -0.01
C GLN A 285 -4.77 4.21 0.65
N ALA A 286 -4.97 4.71 1.86
CA ALA A 286 -6.21 4.52 2.61
C ALA A 286 -7.44 4.97 1.80
N ILE A 287 -7.40 6.15 1.18
CA ILE A 287 -8.48 6.65 0.30
C ILE A 287 -8.74 5.67 -0.85
N ALA A 288 -7.71 5.24 -1.56
CA ALA A 288 -7.85 4.35 -2.72
C ALA A 288 -8.35 2.93 -2.33
N GLU A 289 -7.96 2.46 -1.14
CA GLU A 289 -8.44 1.21 -0.56
C GLU A 289 -9.84 1.35 0.08
N HIS A 290 -10.44 2.54 0.04
CA HIS A 290 -11.68 2.87 0.73
C HIS A 290 -11.61 2.59 2.25
N HIS A 291 -10.43 2.80 2.84
CA HIS A 291 -10.15 2.52 4.24
C HIS A 291 -10.48 1.07 4.61
N SER A 292 -10.04 0.12 3.78
CA SER A 292 -10.20 -1.34 3.96
C SER A 292 -9.88 -1.80 5.39
N TRP A 293 -8.88 -1.16 6.01
CA TRP A 293 -8.45 -1.34 7.40
C TRP A 293 -8.49 0.00 8.15
N ALA A 294 -8.87 -0.05 9.42
CA ALA A 294 -8.99 1.14 10.26
C ALA A 294 -8.37 0.92 11.65
N SER A 295 -7.79 2.00 12.19
CA SER A 295 -7.39 2.08 13.60
C SER A 295 -8.62 2.29 14.48
N LEU A 296 -8.68 1.57 15.59
CA LEU A 296 -9.58 1.85 16.70
C LEU A 296 -8.95 2.85 17.67
N LYS A 297 -9.77 3.40 18.56
CA LYS A 297 -9.32 4.32 19.64
C LYS A 297 -8.32 3.70 20.60
N ASP A 298 -8.29 2.38 20.73
CA ASP A 298 -7.31 1.65 21.54
C ASP A 298 -5.99 1.35 20.79
N GLY A 299 -5.88 1.82 19.54
CA GLY A 299 -4.72 1.65 18.67
C GLY A 299 -4.71 0.34 17.86
N SER A 300 -5.62 -0.60 18.13
CA SER A 300 -5.74 -1.83 17.35
C SER A 300 -6.20 -1.53 15.93
N ARG A 301 -5.80 -2.37 14.97
CA ARG A 301 -6.19 -2.28 13.57
C ARG A 301 -6.96 -3.52 13.15
N LEU A 302 -8.13 -3.27 12.57
CA LEU A 302 -9.05 -4.32 12.11
C LEU A 302 -9.60 -3.96 10.74
N PRO A 303 -10.07 -4.95 9.97
CA PRO A 303 -10.81 -4.69 8.75
C PRO A 303 -12.04 -3.82 9.02
N ARG A 304 -12.21 -2.73 8.26
CA ARG A 304 -13.23 -1.71 8.54
C ARG A 304 -14.67 -2.24 8.51
N HIS A 305 -14.95 -3.23 7.69
CA HIS A 305 -16.29 -3.82 7.59
C HIS A 305 -16.73 -4.57 8.87
N ARG A 306 -15.80 -4.95 9.77
CA ARG A 306 -16.14 -5.54 11.09
C ARG A 306 -16.51 -4.50 12.14
N LEU A 307 -16.29 -3.22 11.82
CA LEU A 307 -16.33 -2.15 12.80
C LEU A 307 -17.63 -1.37 12.67
N SER A 308 -18.21 -1.03 13.81
CA SER A 308 -19.16 0.08 13.85
C SER A 308 -18.39 1.39 13.74
N SER A 309 -18.97 2.39 13.08
CA SER A 309 -18.36 3.71 12.91
C SER A 309 -18.01 4.40 14.24
N ALA A 310 -18.68 4.05 15.33
CA ALA A 310 -18.42 4.60 16.67
C ALA A 310 -17.05 4.19 17.27
N LEU A 311 -16.48 3.09 16.79
CA LEU A 311 -15.21 2.54 17.28
C LEU A 311 -14.00 3.05 16.49
N VAL A 312 -14.22 3.52 15.27
CA VAL A 312 -13.16 4.01 14.38
C VAL A 312 -12.66 5.35 14.87
N ASP A 313 -11.33 5.50 14.92
CA ASP A 313 -10.72 6.81 15.10
C ASP A 313 -10.69 7.54 13.75
N GLU A 314 -11.74 8.30 13.45
CA GLU A 314 -11.80 9.08 12.21
C GLU A 314 -10.77 10.22 12.19
N ALA A 315 -10.28 10.67 13.35
CA ALA A 315 -9.25 11.70 13.45
C ALA A 315 -7.86 11.16 13.05
N ASP A 316 -7.59 9.87 13.28
CA ASP A 316 -6.36 9.18 12.86
C ASP A 316 -6.24 9.02 11.33
N THR A 317 -7.30 9.31 10.56
CA THR A 317 -7.23 9.15 9.10
C THR A 317 -6.41 10.24 8.42
N GLY A 318 -6.29 11.44 9.02
CA GLY A 318 -5.59 12.58 8.41
C GLY A 318 -6.13 12.99 7.03
N VAL A 319 -7.39 12.63 6.73
CA VAL A 319 -8.04 12.82 5.43
C VAL A 319 -9.27 13.73 5.59
N GLU A 320 -9.39 14.70 4.71
CA GLU A 320 -10.60 15.52 4.57
C GLU A 320 -11.04 15.63 3.11
N THR A 321 -12.29 16.05 2.89
CA THR A 321 -12.79 16.37 1.53
C THR A 321 -12.06 17.58 0.95
N GLU A 322 -11.91 17.65 -0.37
CA GLU A 322 -11.35 18.81 -1.07
C GLU A 322 -12.05 20.12 -0.67
N GLU A 323 -13.38 20.09 -0.54
CA GLU A 323 -14.19 21.26 -0.18
C GLU A 323 -13.85 21.78 1.23
N ALA A 324 -13.79 20.88 2.22
CA ALA A 324 -13.43 21.21 3.60
C ALA A 324 -11.99 21.76 3.69
N TRP A 325 -11.02 21.12 3.02
CA TRP A 325 -9.62 21.56 3.03
C TRP A 325 -9.50 22.97 2.45
N ARG A 326 -10.16 23.23 1.32
CA ARG A 326 -10.12 24.53 0.63
C ARG A 326 -10.84 25.62 1.40
N ALA A 327 -11.93 25.30 2.12
CA ALA A 327 -12.59 26.23 3.01
C ALA A 327 -11.70 26.61 4.20
N ARG A 328 -10.94 25.65 4.73
CA ARG A 328 -10.00 25.84 5.83
C ARG A 328 -8.75 26.62 5.40
N TRP A 329 -8.25 26.39 4.18
CA TRP A 329 -7.02 26.97 3.65
C TRP A 329 -7.20 27.67 2.29
N PRO A 330 -8.01 28.75 2.21
CA PRO A 330 -8.43 29.35 0.94
C PRO A 330 -7.28 30.00 0.13
N ARG A 331 -6.10 30.19 0.73
CA ARG A 331 -4.92 30.77 0.09
C ARG A 331 -3.94 29.73 -0.46
N LEU A 332 -4.06 28.46 -0.04
CA LEU A 332 -3.17 27.40 -0.48
C LEU A 332 -3.71 26.77 -1.78
N SER A 333 -2.79 26.42 -2.69
CA SER A 333 -3.14 25.88 -4.00
C SER A 333 -2.07 24.93 -4.52
N CYS A 334 -2.39 24.13 -5.54
CA CYS A 334 -1.44 23.41 -6.39
C CYS A 334 -1.46 23.96 -7.83
N GLY A 335 -0.55 23.45 -8.67
CA GLY A 335 -0.51 23.77 -10.11
C GLY A 335 -1.81 23.41 -10.84
N LEU A 336 -2.39 22.24 -10.55
CA LEU A 336 -3.67 21.80 -11.13
C LEU A 336 -4.79 22.81 -10.86
N TRP A 337 -5.06 23.13 -9.59
CA TRP A 337 -6.13 24.06 -9.24
C TRP A 337 -5.90 25.48 -9.79
N ALA A 338 -4.65 25.92 -9.87
CA ALA A 338 -4.31 27.20 -10.47
C ALA A 338 -4.60 27.22 -11.97
N ASN A 339 -4.28 26.14 -12.68
CA ASN A 339 -4.62 25.99 -14.09
C ASN A 339 -6.13 25.96 -14.31
N GLU A 340 -6.87 25.19 -13.51
CA GLU A 340 -8.33 25.14 -13.58
C GLU A 340 -8.99 26.49 -13.30
N LYS A 341 -8.45 27.25 -12.35
CA LYS A 341 -8.90 28.62 -12.08
C LYS A 341 -8.64 29.55 -13.26
N LYS A 342 -7.49 29.41 -13.94
CA LYS A 342 -7.13 30.23 -15.11
C LYS A 342 -7.98 29.91 -16.34
N THR A 343 -8.19 28.62 -16.61
CA THR A 343 -8.96 28.16 -17.77
C THR A 343 -10.46 28.23 -17.54
N GLY A 344 -10.92 28.25 -16.27
CA GLY A 344 -12.32 28.12 -15.92
C GLY A 344 -12.87 26.70 -16.12
N MET A 345 -11.99 25.71 -16.30
CA MET A 345 -12.34 24.33 -16.65
C MET A 345 -11.73 23.34 -15.66
N ARG A 346 -12.42 22.22 -15.43
CA ARG A 346 -11.84 21.08 -14.71
C ARG A 346 -10.98 20.29 -15.68
N LEU A 347 -9.67 20.23 -15.43
CA LEU A 347 -8.71 19.74 -16.42
C LEU A 347 -8.54 18.23 -16.34
N ILE A 348 -8.61 17.65 -15.14
CA ILE A 348 -8.38 16.21 -14.95
C ILE A 348 -9.27 15.61 -13.87
N GLU A 349 -9.73 14.39 -14.13
CA GLU A 349 -10.65 13.62 -13.30
C GLU A 349 -10.23 12.16 -13.19
N ALA A 350 -10.89 11.44 -12.29
CA ALA A 350 -10.78 10.00 -12.23
C ALA A 350 -11.31 9.35 -13.52
N THR A 351 -10.54 8.42 -14.09
CA THR A 351 -10.93 7.72 -15.34
C THR A 351 -11.02 6.23 -15.10
N LYS A 352 -12.16 5.61 -15.47
CA LYS A 352 -12.32 4.15 -15.47
C LYS A 352 -11.75 3.56 -16.76
N ARG A 353 -10.96 2.49 -16.63
CA ARG A 353 -10.39 1.70 -17.73
C ARG A 353 -10.98 0.31 -17.66
N THR A 354 -11.39 -0.22 -18.81
CA THR A 354 -11.98 -1.55 -18.98
C THR A 354 -11.37 -2.20 -20.21
N GLY A 355 -11.15 -3.51 -20.20
CA GLY A 355 -10.57 -4.23 -21.34
C GLY A 355 -10.02 -5.59 -20.95
N GLY A 356 -9.34 -6.28 -21.87
CA GLY A 356 -8.56 -7.47 -21.55
C GLY A 356 -7.15 -7.14 -21.06
N LEU A 357 -6.46 -8.11 -20.45
CA LEU A 357 -5.04 -7.99 -20.12
C LEU A 357 -4.19 -7.81 -21.40
N GLY A 358 -3.18 -6.96 -21.34
CA GLY A 358 -2.21 -6.73 -22.42
C GLY A 358 -2.70 -5.86 -23.58
N GLY A 359 -3.94 -5.36 -23.52
CA GLY A 359 -4.45 -4.39 -24.51
C GLY A 359 -3.97 -2.97 -24.20
N GLU A 360 -3.80 -2.13 -25.22
CA GLU A 360 -3.44 -0.71 -25.04
C GLU A 360 -4.44 0.06 -24.16
N GLY A 361 -5.70 -0.37 -24.13
CA GLY A 361 -6.76 0.13 -23.24
C GLY A 361 -7.11 -0.78 -22.06
N GLY A 362 -6.33 -1.84 -21.83
CA GLY A 362 -6.59 -2.85 -20.81
C GLY A 362 -6.68 -2.28 -19.40
N TYR A 363 -7.39 -2.97 -18.50
CA TYR A 363 -7.44 -2.57 -17.09
C TYR A 363 -6.08 -2.71 -16.40
N ASP A 364 -5.16 -3.50 -16.95
CA ASP A 364 -3.78 -3.64 -16.50
C ASP A 364 -2.84 -2.57 -17.03
N ALA A 365 -3.29 -1.66 -17.90
CA ALA A 365 -2.44 -0.63 -18.48
C ALA A 365 -1.80 0.26 -17.41
N LEU A 366 -0.47 0.11 -17.24
CA LEU A 366 0.35 0.82 -16.27
C LEU A 366 0.75 2.22 -16.78
N ARG A 367 -0.24 3.08 -17.02
CA ARG A 367 -0.05 4.45 -17.55
C ARG A 367 -0.67 5.53 -16.68
N GLY A 368 0.03 6.66 -16.55
CA GLY A 368 -0.46 7.87 -15.89
C GLY A 368 -1.60 8.53 -16.66
N LEU A 369 -2.29 9.45 -16.01
CA LEU A 369 -3.22 10.37 -16.67
C LEU A 369 -2.45 11.58 -17.20
N VAL A 370 -3.00 12.19 -18.25
CA VAL A 370 -2.44 13.38 -18.88
C VAL A 370 -3.40 14.54 -18.66
N GLU A 371 -2.92 15.62 -18.04
CA GLU A 371 -3.63 16.89 -17.94
C GLU A 371 -3.71 17.51 -19.35
N PRO A 372 -4.91 17.64 -19.93
CA PRO A 372 -5.08 18.20 -21.26
C PRO A 372 -4.65 19.67 -21.28
N THR A 373 -4.13 20.11 -22.41
CA THR A 373 -3.91 21.53 -22.71
C THR A 373 -5.10 21.99 -23.56
N PRO A 374 -6.00 22.86 -23.04
CA PRO A 374 -7.16 23.30 -23.81
C PRO A 374 -6.76 24.17 -25.00
N ASP A 375 -7.65 24.29 -25.99
CA ASP A 375 -7.47 25.17 -27.14
C ASP A 375 -7.25 26.63 -26.69
N GLY A 376 -6.33 27.33 -27.35
CA GLY A 376 -5.92 28.69 -26.97
C GLY A 376 -5.00 28.76 -25.75
N TRP A 377 -4.55 27.62 -25.20
CA TRP A 377 -3.55 27.55 -24.15
C TRP A 377 -2.29 26.80 -24.61
N HIS A 378 -1.16 27.08 -23.97
CA HIS A 378 0.06 26.32 -24.12
C HIS A 378 0.75 26.12 -22.77
N ARG A 379 1.65 25.12 -22.70
CA ARG A 379 2.43 24.80 -21.51
C ARG A 379 3.89 25.22 -21.74
N PRO A 380 4.36 26.31 -21.11
CA PRO A 380 5.73 26.78 -21.29
C PRO A 380 6.72 25.75 -20.74
N VAL A 381 7.66 25.31 -21.58
CA VAL A 381 8.70 24.35 -21.17
C VAL A 381 9.76 25.00 -20.27
N GLU A 382 9.95 26.31 -20.39
CA GLU A 382 11.04 27.07 -19.77
C GLU A 382 10.75 27.56 -18.34
N LYS A 383 9.48 27.73 -17.95
CA LYS A 383 9.10 28.22 -16.61
C LYS A 383 9.01 27.06 -15.63
N LEU A 384 9.56 27.19 -14.42
CA LEU A 384 9.34 26.23 -13.33
C LEU A 384 7.85 26.27 -12.91
N GLY A 385 7.17 25.12 -12.97
CA GLY A 385 5.73 24.97 -12.74
C GLY A 385 4.95 24.63 -14.02
N ALA A 386 3.99 23.71 -13.91
CA ALA A 386 3.16 23.25 -15.03
C ALA A 386 2.06 24.26 -15.42
N PHE A 387 2.29 25.57 -15.28
CA PHE A 387 1.22 26.56 -15.44
C PHE A 387 0.85 26.78 -16.90
N LEU A 388 -0.45 26.77 -17.20
CA LEU A 388 -0.95 27.11 -18.52
C LEU A 388 -0.90 28.62 -18.77
N GLU A 389 -0.56 28.99 -20.01
CA GLU A 389 -0.52 30.37 -20.52
C GLU A 389 -1.36 30.49 -21.78
N ARG A 390 -2.12 31.58 -21.90
CA ARG A 390 -2.98 31.83 -23.07
C ARG A 390 -2.09 32.14 -24.27
N VAL A 391 -2.42 31.58 -25.43
CA VAL A 391 -1.77 31.91 -26.70
C VAL A 391 -2.22 33.33 -27.09
N GLU A 392 -1.26 34.24 -27.27
CA GLU A 392 -1.56 35.62 -27.66
C GLU A 392 -2.40 35.64 -28.96
N GLY A 393 -3.51 36.39 -28.94
CA GLY A 393 -4.42 36.51 -30.09
C GLY A 393 -5.56 35.48 -30.17
N SER A 394 -5.75 34.63 -29.17
CA SER A 394 -6.96 33.81 -29.02
C SER A 394 -8.06 34.62 -28.31
N GLU A 395 -9.14 34.99 -29.00
CA GLU A 395 -10.31 35.70 -28.43
C GLU A 395 -11.13 34.83 -27.47
#